data_AF-A0A250FU71-F1
#
_entry.id   AF-A0A250FU71-F1
#
_cell.length_a   1.000
_cell.length_b   1.000
_cell.length_c   1.000
_cell.angle_alpha   90.00
_cell.angle_beta   90.00
_cell.angle_gamma   90.00
#
_symmetry.space_group_name_H-M   'P 1'
#
loop_
_entity.id
_entity.type
_entity.pdbx_description
1 polymer ?
#
loop_
_entity_poly.entity_id
_entity_poly.type
_entity_poly.pdbx_seq_one_letter_code
_entity_poly.pdbx_strand_id
1 'polypeptide(L)'
;MRHQTARSDYGTLLWKEYQWGVDYRLYDIIDHAYKDRDTSFEYDDRGYLVRAIYDHKEEQFRTADKLGNLYETKDKSDRVYKSAQLIKTKNATYKYDEEGFLIEKTENFQTWKYTWKANGLLESVSAPKNMSLYFSYDALGRRITKDRVLAAIEYVWDGNVLLHEWKQVENRPVAEDKRITWVFQGFVPVAKLQGGKAYSIISDHLGTPILAVDSEGNEVWNRQLDIYGRVRKEYKHNSLGDEVTPFVPFLYQGQYYDFETNLAYNRYRYYSPETGGYISQDPIRLNGNNPTLYAYVFDSNIQVDVFGLDIHHLIPNAVFRNNRELFKSIEGYIQNVSKKAQDKTNLLDLDKPFHGNHPKYNDYVEEEINN
;
A
#
# COMPACT_ATOMS: atom_id res chain seq x y z
N MET A 1 -10.90 -6.72 -21.84
CA MET A 1 -12.04 -6.18 -21.08
C MET A 1 -12.40 -7.15 -19.97
N ARG A 2 -12.38 -6.71 -18.71
CA ARG A 2 -12.79 -7.51 -17.55
C ARG A 2 -13.87 -6.74 -16.81
N HIS A 3 -14.93 -7.41 -16.39
CA HIS A 3 -15.96 -6.81 -15.54
C HIS A 3 -15.88 -7.39 -14.14
N GLN A 4 -16.19 -6.55 -13.16
CA GLN A 4 -16.48 -6.95 -11.79
C GLN A 4 -17.89 -6.50 -11.46
N THR A 5 -18.70 -7.43 -10.96
CA THR A 5 -20.07 -7.12 -10.54
C THR A 5 -20.29 -7.71 -9.15
N ALA A 6 -20.85 -6.91 -8.24
CA ALA A 6 -21.38 -7.36 -6.97
C ALA A 6 -22.87 -7.04 -6.91
N ARG A 7 -23.67 -7.99 -6.42
CA ARG A 7 -25.14 -7.87 -6.33
C ARG A 7 -25.61 -8.24 -4.94
N SER A 8 -26.66 -7.59 -4.47
CA SER A 8 -27.50 -8.02 -3.36
C SER A 8 -28.87 -8.43 -3.88
N ASP A 9 -29.73 -8.91 -2.99
CA ASP A 9 -31.13 -9.21 -3.30
C ASP A 9 -31.91 -7.97 -3.80
N TYR A 10 -31.39 -6.77 -3.54
CA TYR A 10 -32.00 -5.49 -3.89
C TYR A 10 -31.42 -4.84 -5.15
N GLY A 11 -30.36 -5.40 -5.76
CA GLY A 11 -29.82 -4.89 -7.02
C GLY A 11 -28.31 -5.03 -7.17
N THR A 12 -27.74 -4.29 -8.12
CA THR A 12 -26.29 -4.25 -8.36
C THR A 12 -25.65 -3.22 -7.43
N LEU A 13 -24.76 -3.69 -6.55
CA LEU A 13 -24.03 -2.88 -5.58
C LEU A 13 -22.76 -2.27 -6.19
N LEU A 14 -22.11 -3.01 -7.08
CA LEU A 14 -20.91 -2.59 -7.77
C LEU A 14 -20.97 -3.13 -9.19
N TRP A 15 -20.62 -2.30 -10.16
CA TRP A 15 -20.32 -2.75 -11.50
C TRP A 15 -19.19 -1.92 -12.09
N LYS A 16 -18.00 -2.52 -12.16
CA LYS A 16 -16.81 -1.91 -12.75
C LYS A 16 -16.38 -2.66 -13.99
N GLU A 17 -15.92 -1.92 -14.98
CA GLU A 17 -15.23 -2.44 -16.16
C GLU A 17 -13.77 -1.98 -16.13
N TYR A 18 -12.87 -2.91 -16.41
CA TYR A 18 -11.43 -2.69 -16.51
C TYR A 18 -11.00 -2.90 -17.96
N GLN A 19 -10.49 -1.84 -18.59
CA GLN A 19 -10.00 -1.85 -19.95
C GLN A 19 -8.49 -1.99 -19.96
N TRP A 20 -8.04 -3.14 -20.48
CA TRP A 20 -6.65 -3.55 -20.50
C TRP A 20 -6.11 -3.46 -21.92
N GLY A 21 -4.89 -2.96 -22.05
CA GLY A 21 -4.15 -2.99 -23.31
C GLY A 21 -3.57 -4.37 -23.63
N VAL A 22 -3.10 -4.52 -24.87
CA VAL A 22 -2.35 -5.71 -25.32
C VAL A 22 -1.00 -5.86 -24.61
N ASP A 23 -0.51 -4.78 -24.01
CA ASP A 23 0.70 -4.69 -23.19
C ASP A 23 0.44 -5.03 -21.71
N TYR A 24 -0.77 -5.50 -21.40
CA TYR A 24 -1.22 -5.88 -20.05
C TYR A 24 -1.25 -4.74 -19.03
N ARG A 25 -1.37 -3.50 -19.50
CA ARG A 25 -1.58 -2.32 -18.66
C ARG A 25 -3.04 -1.95 -18.54
N LEU A 26 -3.42 -1.34 -17.43
CA LEU A 26 -4.78 -0.88 -17.18
C LEU A 26 -4.92 0.55 -17.70
N TYR A 27 -5.71 0.75 -18.76
CA TYR A 27 -5.93 2.07 -19.33
C TYR A 27 -7.14 2.75 -18.73
N ASP A 28 -8.22 2.02 -18.45
CA ASP A 28 -9.44 2.62 -17.92
C ASP A 28 -10.12 1.73 -16.88
N ILE A 29 -10.68 2.38 -15.87
CA ILE A 29 -11.66 1.84 -14.96
C ILE A 29 -12.95 2.63 -15.19
N ILE A 30 -13.98 1.97 -15.67
CA ILE A 30 -15.32 2.55 -15.84
C ILE A 30 -16.19 2.07 -14.68
N ASP A 31 -16.82 2.98 -13.95
CA ASP A 31 -17.70 2.66 -12.84
C ASP A 31 -19.16 2.94 -13.23
N HIS A 32 -19.91 1.86 -13.44
CA HIS A 32 -21.31 1.96 -13.82
C HIS A 32 -22.24 2.19 -12.61
N ALA A 33 -21.77 1.94 -11.39
CA ALA A 33 -22.53 2.21 -10.17
C ALA A 33 -22.43 3.68 -9.76
N TYR A 34 -21.27 4.31 -10.00
CA TYR A 34 -21.03 5.71 -9.67
C TYR A 34 -20.43 6.47 -10.86
N LYS A 35 -21.24 7.33 -11.47
CA LYS A 35 -20.89 8.05 -12.70
C LYS A 35 -19.70 9.01 -12.59
N ASP A 36 -19.26 9.34 -11.38
CA ASP A 36 -18.19 10.30 -11.08
C ASP A 36 -16.88 9.61 -10.63
N ARG A 37 -16.71 8.33 -10.96
CA ARG A 37 -15.58 7.48 -10.51
C ARG A 37 -14.78 6.84 -11.63
N ASP A 38 -15.06 7.18 -12.88
CA ASP A 38 -14.24 6.75 -14.00
C ASP A 38 -12.80 7.23 -13.81
N THR A 39 -11.85 6.39 -14.17
CA THR A 39 -10.42 6.71 -14.08
C THR A 39 -9.70 6.21 -15.32
N SER A 40 -8.99 7.09 -16.00
CA SER A 40 -8.11 6.76 -17.12
C SER A 40 -6.66 6.89 -16.70
N PHE A 41 -5.78 6.07 -17.27
CA PHE A 41 -4.36 6.01 -16.94
C PHE A 41 -3.51 6.16 -18.19
N GLU A 42 -2.38 6.85 -18.05
CA GLU A 42 -1.40 6.98 -19.11
C GLU A 42 -0.04 6.48 -18.68
N TYR A 43 0.68 5.96 -19.66
CA TYR A 43 1.97 5.33 -19.52
C TYR A 43 2.98 6.00 -20.45
N ASP A 44 4.24 6.06 -20.03
CA ASP A 44 5.33 6.50 -20.91
C ASP A 44 5.75 5.40 -21.91
N ASP A 45 6.72 5.71 -22.78
CA ASP A 45 7.25 4.82 -23.80
C ASP A 45 7.99 3.59 -23.23
N ARG A 46 8.42 3.66 -21.97
CA ARG A 46 9.00 2.55 -21.20
C ARG A 46 7.93 1.79 -20.43
N GLY A 47 6.72 2.33 -20.40
CA GLY A 47 5.55 1.73 -19.80
C GLY A 47 5.43 1.91 -18.29
N TYR A 48 6.02 2.97 -17.73
CA TYR A 48 5.77 3.42 -16.36
C TYR A 48 4.43 4.14 -16.29
N LEU A 49 3.67 3.91 -15.22
CA LEU A 49 2.44 4.66 -14.93
C LEU A 49 2.81 6.10 -14.58
N VAL A 50 2.42 7.06 -15.43
CA VAL A 50 2.82 8.47 -15.31
C VAL A 50 1.68 9.45 -15.06
N ARG A 51 0.42 9.06 -15.30
CA ARG A 51 -0.73 9.94 -15.06
C ARG A 51 -2.01 9.14 -14.82
N ALA A 52 -2.88 9.70 -13.97
CA ALA A 52 -4.29 9.35 -13.92
C ALA A 52 -5.16 10.58 -14.17
N ILE A 53 -6.33 10.33 -14.76
CA ILE A 53 -7.38 11.31 -15.02
C ILE A 53 -8.64 10.78 -14.37
N TYR A 54 -9.15 11.47 -13.35
CA TYR A 54 -10.33 11.08 -12.60
C TYR A 54 -11.56 11.86 -13.05
N ASP A 55 -12.69 11.16 -13.22
CA ASP A 55 -13.97 11.72 -13.66
C ASP A 55 -13.82 12.62 -14.90
N HIS A 56 -12.89 12.25 -15.79
CA HIS A 56 -12.55 12.98 -17.02
C HIS A 56 -12.18 14.47 -16.80
N LYS A 57 -11.75 14.85 -15.58
CA LYS A 57 -11.56 16.25 -15.17
C LYS A 57 -10.26 16.50 -14.41
N GLU A 58 -10.00 15.70 -13.38
CA GLU A 58 -8.90 15.94 -12.45
C GLU A 58 -7.70 15.10 -12.87
N GLU A 59 -6.59 15.76 -13.16
CA GLU A 59 -5.35 15.09 -13.56
C GLU A 59 -4.39 15.02 -12.39
N GLN A 60 -3.69 13.89 -12.31
CA GLN A 60 -2.64 13.68 -11.33
C GLN A 60 -1.47 12.95 -11.99
N PHE A 61 -0.28 13.53 -11.88
CA PHE A 61 0.93 12.91 -12.43
C PHE A 61 1.59 12.00 -11.40
N ARG A 62 2.30 11.00 -11.91
CA ARG A 62 3.18 10.07 -11.21
C ARG A 62 4.46 9.86 -12.01
N THR A 63 5.08 10.96 -12.40
CA THR A 63 6.21 10.90 -13.33
C THR A 63 7.46 10.40 -12.60
N ALA A 64 8.14 9.40 -13.14
CA ALA A 64 9.40 8.90 -12.59
C ALA A 64 10.62 9.62 -13.23
N ASP A 65 11.68 9.88 -12.45
CA ASP A 65 13.00 10.16 -13.01
C ASP A 65 13.75 8.88 -13.42
N LYS A 66 15.02 9.03 -13.85
CA LYS A 66 15.87 7.88 -14.25
C LYS A 66 16.12 6.89 -13.10
N LEU A 67 16.11 7.37 -11.86
CA LEU A 67 16.30 6.57 -10.65
C LEU A 67 14.98 6.04 -10.09
N GLY A 68 13.84 6.36 -10.72
CA GLY A 68 12.50 5.97 -10.31
C GLY A 68 11.87 6.84 -9.21
N ASN A 69 12.47 7.99 -8.88
CA ASN A 69 11.87 8.93 -7.95
C ASN A 69 10.60 9.53 -8.55
N LEU A 70 9.53 9.64 -7.75
CA LEU A 70 8.21 10.03 -8.21
C LEU A 70 7.95 11.54 -8.05
N TYR A 71 7.40 12.15 -9.08
CA TYR A 71 7.02 13.56 -9.15
C TYR A 71 5.53 13.71 -9.43
N GLU A 72 4.88 14.68 -8.79
CA GLU A 72 3.46 15.02 -9.06
C GLU A 72 3.30 16.05 -10.18
N THR A 73 4.40 16.45 -10.82
CA THR A 73 4.35 17.26 -12.05
C THR A 73 4.98 16.52 -13.23
N LYS A 74 4.52 16.89 -14.43
CA LYS A 74 5.05 16.36 -15.69
C LYS A 74 6.52 16.72 -15.92
N ASP A 75 6.91 17.91 -15.51
CA ASP A 75 8.25 18.50 -15.68
C ASP A 75 9.22 18.15 -14.53
N LYS A 76 8.76 17.39 -13.53
CA LYS A 76 9.58 16.91 -12.40
C LYS A 76 10.18 18.04 -11.55
N SER A 77 9.39 19.08 -11.30
CA SER A 77 9.85 20.32 -10.63
C SER A 77 9.31 20.50 -9.21
N ASP A 78 8.34 19.69 -8.77
CA ASP A 78 7.68 19.83 -7.47
C ASP A 78 8.48 19.29 -6.27
N ARG A 79 9.52 18.49 -6.55
CA ARG A 79 10.27 17.72 -5.55
C ARG A 79 11.77 17.78 -5.81
N VAL A 80 12.54 17.66 -4.74
CA VAL A 80 14.01 17.57 -4.79
C VAL A 80 14.46 16.33 -4.05
N TYR A 81 15.27 15.52 -4.72
CA TYR A 81 15.82 14.28 -4.19
C TYR A 81 17.34 14.37 -4.02
N LYS A 82 17.87 13.65 -3.02
CA LYS A 82 19.29 13.30 -2.91
C LYS A 82 19.38 11.79 -3.10
N SER A 83 19.88 11.35 -4.26
CA SER A 83 19.74 9.97 -4.71
C SER A 83 18.26 9.55 -4.71
N ALA A 84 17.83 8.64 -3.82
CA ALA A 84 16.43 8.22 -3.69
C ALA A 84 15.70 8.81 -2.47
N GLN A 85 16.36 9.67 -1.68
CA GLN A 85 15.77 10.33 -0.52
C GLN A 85 15.06 11.61 -0.96
N LEU A 86 13.75 11.72 -0.71
CA LEU A 86 13.00 12.96 -0.91
C LEU A 86 13.46 13.97 0.14
N ILE A 87 14.07 15.08 -0.25
CA ILE A 87 14.60 16.12 0.67
C ILE A 87 13.64 17.28 0.83
N LYS A 88 12.91 17.63 -0.24
CA LYS A 88 12.03 18.80 -0.25
C LYS A 88 10.89 18.63 -1.23
N THR A 89 9.70 19.04 -0.83
CA THR A 89 8.55 19.31 -1.71
C THR A 89 8.25 20.82 -1.68
N LYS A 90 7.19 21.25 -2.36
CA LYS A 90 6.71 22.64 -2.26
C LYS A 90 6.45 23.10 -0.81
N ASN A 91 5.91 22.21 0.03
CA ASN A 91 5.38 22.55 1.35
C ASN A 91 6.12 21.86 2.51
N ALA A 92 7.03 20.93 2.23
CA ALA A 92 7.69 20.13 3.24
C ALA A 92 9.20 19.96 3.00
N THR A 93 9.94 19.75 4.08
CA THR A 93 11.34 19.32 4.08
C THR A 93 11.48 18.04 4.90
N TYR A 94 12.45 17.21 4.51
CA TYR A 94 12.64 15.87 5.04
C TYR A 94 14.13 15.68 5.38
N LYS A 95 14.40 14.99 6.48
CA LYS A 95 15.75 14.63 6.92
C LYS A 95 15.80 13.15 7.26
N TYR A 96 16.88 12.52 6.84
CA TYR A 96 17.15 11.10 7.09
C TYR A 96 18.43 10.98 7.92
N ASP A 97 18.54 9.88 8.66
CA ASP A 97 19.82 9.46 9.27
C ASP A 97 20.77 8.85 8.22
N GLU A 98 21.94 8.40 8.69
CA GLU A 98 22.99 7.82 7.85
C GLU A 98 22.60 6.45 7.27
N GLU A 99 21.71 5.72 7.97
CA GLU A 99 21.14 4.45 7.56
C GLU A 99 19.96 4.60 6.58
N GLY A 100 19.47 5.82 6.37
CA GLY A 100 18.44 6.14 5.40
C GLY A 100 17.01 6.03 5.93
N PHE A 101 16.80 6.11 7.24
CA PHE A 101 15.48 6.24 7.83
C PHE A 101 15.09 7.72 7.96
N LEU A 102 13.85 8.07 7.60
CA LEU A 102 13.33 9.42 7.81
C LEU A 102 13.26 9.71 9.31
N ILE A 103 13.93 10.75 9.80
CA ILE A 103 13.95 11.14 11.22
C ILE A 103 13.17 12.43 11.50
N GLU A 104 13.00 13.28 10.49
CA GLU A 104 12.26 14.54 10.62
C GLU A 104 11.55 14.91 9.31
N LYS A 105 10.26 15.28 9.39
CA LYS A 105 9.49 15.93 8.32
C LYS A 105 8.94 17.24 8.85
N THR A 106 9.27 18.37 8.22
CA THR A 106 8.65 19.66 8.55
C THR A 106 7.77 20.11 7.41
N GLU A 107 6.46 20.15 7.63
CA GLU A 107 5.45 20.48 6.62
C GLU A 107 4.56 21.61 7.14
N ASN A 108 4.39 22.69 6.36
CA ASN A 108 3.56 23.84 6.77
C ASN A 108 3.86 24.32 8.21
N PHE A 109 5.15 24.48 8.54
CA PHE A 109 5.66 24.88 9.87
C PHE A 109 5.40 23.88 11.01
N GLN A 110 4.94 22.68 10.70
CA GLN A 110 4.68 21.60 11.65
C GLN A 110 5.74 20.51 11.49
N THR A 111 6.50 20.25 12.56
CA THR A 111 7.58 19.26 12.57
C THR A 111 7.13 17.95 13.18
N TRP A 112 7.24 16.90 12.38
CA TRP A 112 7.09 15.50 12.73
C TRP A 112 8.47 14.91 12.96
N LYS A 113 8.61 14.09 14.01
CA LYS A 113 9.83 13.34 14.29
C LYS A 113 9.54 11.86 14.37
N TYR A 114 10.48 11.08 13.85
CA TYR A 114 10.38 9.63 13.74
C TYR A 114 11.61 9.03 14.42
N THR A 115 11.36 8.09 15.33
CA THR A 115 12.43 7.34 16.00
C THR A 115 12.35 5.90 15.57
N TRP A 116 13.50 5.29 15.31
CA TRP A 116 13.63 3.94 14.78
C TRP A 116 14.39 3.05 15.76
N LYS A 117 13.97 1.79 15.84
CA LYS A 117 14.72 0.76 16.57
C LYS A 117 15.96 0.37 15.77
N ALA A 118 16.96 -0.18 16.44
CA ALA A 118 18.20 -0.64 15.81
C ALA A 118 17.99 -1.72 14.72
N ASN A 119 16.86 -2.42 14.74
CA ASN A 119 16.48 -3.41 13.72
C ASN A 119 15.66 -2.82 12.55
N GLY A 120 15.54 -1.50 12.47
CA GLY A 120 14.86 -0.78 11.38
C GLY A 120 13.33 -0.68 11.51
N LEU A 121 12.76 -1.13 12.62
CA LEU A 121 11.32 -0.96 12.88
C LEU A 121 11.03 0.43 13.46
N LEU A 122 9.97 1.10 13.00
CA LEU A 122 9.57 2.42 13.50
C LEU A 122 9.13 2.30 14.96
N GLU A 123 9.83 2.98 15.87
CA GLU A 123 9.54 2.94 17.31
C GLU A 123 8.46 3.94 17.69
N SER A 124 8.54 5.16 17.15
CA SER A 124 7.58 6.21 17.47
C SER A 124 7.48 7.28 16.41
N VAL A 125 6.32 7.93 16.39
CA VAL A 125 6.09 9.19 15.67
C VAL A 125 5.59 10.22 16.66
N SER A 126 6.23 11.38 16.66
CA SER A 126 5.73 12.56 17.37
C SER A 126 5.40 13.66 16.37
N ALA A 127 4.29 14.36 16.59
CA ALA A 127 3.84 15.46 15.77
C ALA A 127 3.51 16.68 16.65
N PRO A 128 3.28 17.85 16.03
CA PRO A 128 2.85 19.03 16.77
C PRO A 128 1.52 18.80 17.48
N LYS A 129 1.23 19.62 18.51
CA LYS A 129 0.05 19.50 19.38
C LYS A 129 0.05 18.27 20.31
N ASN A 130 1.23 17.85 20.78
CA ASN A 130 1.42 16.78 21.77
C ASN A 130 0.91 15.40 21.32
N MET A 131 0.83 15.14 20.02
CA MET A 131 0.57 13.79 19.55
C MET A 131 1.88 12.99 19.59
N SER A 132 1.86 11.86 20.29
CA SER A 132 2.92 10.86 20.25
C SER A 132 2.30 9.48 20.13
N LEU A 133 2.84 8.71 19.20
CA LEU A 133 2.46 7.34 18.91
C LEU A 133 3.68 6.46 19.08
N TYR A 134 3.53 5.37 19.81
CA TYR A 134 4.57 4.37 19.99
C TYR A 134 4.11 3.03 19.42
N PHE A 135 5.04 2.26 18.88
CA PHE A 135 4.75 0.97 18.28
C PHE A 135 5.61 -0.12 18.90
N SER A 136 4.95 -1.22 19.26
CA SER A 136 5.62 -2.45 19.70
C SER A 136 5.40 -3.56 18.69
N TYR A 137 6.36 -4.49 18.64
CA TYR A 137 6.39 -5.56 17.66
C TYR A 137 6.69 -6.88 18.36
N ASP A 138 6.19 -7.97 17.81
CA ASP A 138 6.63 -9.31 18.19
C ASP A 138 8.01 -9.64 17.59
N ALA A 139 8.54 -10.81 17.94
CA ALA A 139 9.83 -11.30 17.45
C ALA A 139 9.86 -11.51 15.92
N LEU A 140 8.71 -11.57 15.26
CA LEU A 140 8.59 -11.71 13.81
C LEU A 140 8.48 -10.35 13.08
N GLY A 141 8.60 -9.24 13.83
CA GLY A 141 8.46 -7.88 13.29
C GLY A 141 7.02 -7.49 12.96
N ARG A 142 6.02 -8.21 13.47
CA ARG A 142 4.62 -7.85 13.32
C ARG A 142 4.22 -6.88 14.41
N ARG A 143 3.56 -5.78 14.06
CA ARG A 143 3.13 -4.76 15.02
C ARG A 143 2.06 -5.34 15.94
N ILE A 144 2.31 -5.35 17.25
CA ILE A 144 1.37 -5.85 18.28
C ILE A 144 0.67 -4.73 19.03
N THR A 145 1.28 -3.53 19.15
CA THR A 145 0.63 -2.36 19.74
C THR A 145 0.83 -1.09 18.91
N LYS A 146 -0.17 -0.22 18.95
CA LYS A 146 -0.08 1.20 18.58
C LYS A 146 -0.60 2.02 19.76
N ASP A 147 0.33 2.55 20.55
CA ASP A 147 0.06 3.21 21.81
C ASP A 147 -0.11 4.72 21.63
N ARG A 148 -1.25 5.24 22.11
CA ARG A 148 -1.45 6.65 22.46
C ARG A 148 -1.44 6.71 23.99
N VAL A 149 -0.91 7.79 24.58
CA VAL A 149 -0.69 7.94 26.04
C VAL A 149 -1.79 7.35 26.96
N LEU A 150 -3.07 7.44 26.58
CA LEU A 150 -4.22 6.95 27.36
C LEU A 150 -4.99 5.76 26.74
N ALA A 151 -4.60 5.29 25.56
CA ALA A 151 -5.24 4.16 24.89
C ALA A 151 -4.33 3.52 23.84
N ALA A 152 -4.31 2.19 23.79
CA ALA A 152 -3.60 1.42 22.77
C ALA A 152 -4.59 0.83 21.77
N ILE A 153 -4.13 0.63 20.53
CA ILE A 153 -4.71 -0.40 19.66
C ILE A 153 -3.81 -1.62 19.76
N GLU A 154 -4.42 -2.75 20.13
CA GLU A 154 -3.78 -4.05 20.22
C GLU A 154 -4.05 -4.83 18.93
N TYR A 155 -3.07 -5.62 18.47
CA TYR A 155 -3.15 -6.38 17.23
C TYR A 155 -2.77 -7.85 17.47
N VAL A 156 -3.56 -8.76 16.90
CA VAL A 156 -3.29 -10.20 16.86
C VAL A 156 -3.24 -10.64 15.40
N TRP A 157 -2.27 -11.48 15.06
CA TRP A 157 -1.95 -11.86 13.69
C TRP A 157 -2.23 -13.35 13.43
N ASP A 158 -2.76 -13.66 12.25
CA ASP A 158 -2.76 -15.01 11.67
C ASP A 158 -1.74 -15.04 10.52
N GLY A 159 -0.61 -15.72 10.74
CA GLY A 159 0.54 -15.65 9.85
C GLY A 159 0.97 -14.21 9.59
N ASN A 160 0.73 -13.73 8.37
CA ASN A 160 1.14 -12.40 7.89
C ASN A 160 -0.02 -11.42 7.70
N VAL A 161 -1.26 -11.79 8.06
CA VAL A 161 -2.43 -10.92 8.01
C VAL A 161 -2.98 -10.65 9.40
N LEU A 162 -3.66 -9.51 9.56
CA LEU A 162 -4.28 -9.14 10.83
C LEU A 162 -5.47 -10.05 11.10
N LEU A 163 -5.56 -10.61 12.30
CA LEU A 163 -6.67 -11.45 12.74
C LEU A 163 -7.62 -10.66 13.63
N HIS A 164 -7.10 -10.06 14.70
CA HIS A 164 -7.89 -9.24 15.61
C HIS A 164 -7.26 -7.89 15.87
N GLU A 165 -8.11 -6.90 16.11
CA GLU A 165 -7.69 -5.65 16.73
C GLU A 165 -8.75 -5.14 17.70
N TRP A 166 -8.31 -4.38 18.70
CA TRP A 166 -9.22 -3.69 19.60
C TRP A 166 -8.55 -2.49 20.24
N LYS A 167 -9.37 -1.55 20.69
CA LYS A 167 -8.91 -0.42 21.50
C LYS A 167 -8.86 -0.83 22.97
N GLN A 168 -7.65 -0.88 23.52
CA GLN A 168 -7.37 -1.07 24.94
C GLN A 168 -7.29 0.30 25.63
N VAL A 169 -8.08 0.52 26.67
CA VAL A 169 -8.04 1.75 27.48
C VAL A 169 -7.62 1.39 28.88
N GLU A 170 -6.41 1.79 29.28
CA GLU A 170 -5.78 1.38 30.54
C GLU A 170 -5.77 -0.16 30.69
N ASN A 171 -5.76 -0.69 31.91
CA ASN A 171 -5.85 -2.14 32.19
C ASN A 171 -7.30 -2.64 32.30
N ARG A 172 -8.25 -2.00 31.61
CA ARG A 172 -9.67 -2.39 31.67
C ARG A 172 -9.93 -3.60 30.77
N PRO A 173 -10.72 -4.59 31.20
CA PRO A 173 -11.16 -5.66 30.31
C PRO A 173 -11.88 -5.08 29.09
N VAL A 174 -11.53 -5.56 27.91
CA VAL A 174 -12.18 -5.16 26.67
C VAL A 174 -13.36 -6.08 26.43
N ALA A 175 -14.54 -5.48 26.28
CA ALA A 175 -15.74 -6.24 25.96
C ALA A 175 -15.60 -6.88 24.57
N GLU A 176 -16.07 -8.13 24.43
CA GLU A 176 -15.91 -8.93 23.21
C GLU A 176 -16.49 -8.21 21.97
N ASP A 177 -17.54 -7.41 22.15
CA ASP A 177 -18.18 -6.64 21.08
C ASP A 177 -17.30 -5.51 20.51
N LYS A 178 -16.25 -5.11 21.25
CA LYS A 178 -15.25 -4.12 20.80
C LYS A 178 -14.11 -4.72 20.02
N ARG A 179 -13.95 -6.06 20.04
CA ARG A 179 -12.95 -6.74 19.22
C ARG A 179 -13.42 -6.77 17.78
N ILE A 180 -12.55 -6.32 16.89
CA ILE A 180 -12.71 -6.47 15.46
C ILE A 180 -11.98 -7.74 15.05
N THR A 181 -12.63 -8.58 14.26
CA THR A 181 -11.99 -9.71 13.58
C THR A 181 -11.98 -9.43 12.08
N TRP A 182 -10.82 -9.55 11.48
CA TRP A 182 -10.64 -9.41 10.04
C TRP A 182 -10.51 -10.79 9.40
N VAL A 183 -11.22 -10.98 8.29
CA VAL A 183 -11.14 -12.21 7.48
C VAL A 183 -10.48 -11.88 6.16
N PHE A 184 -9.49 -12.69 5.77
CA PHE A 184 -8.70 -12.49 4.57
C PHE A 184 -8.78 -13.69 3.62
N GLN A 185 -8.68 -13.41 2.32
CA GLN A 185 -8.34 -14.37 1.28
C GLN A 185 -6.96 -14.03 0.73
N GLY A 186 -5.93 -14.76 1.15
CA GLY A 186 -4.55 -14.32 0.93
C GLY A 186 -4.29 -13.03 1.70
N PHE A 187 -3.93 -11.95 1.01
CA PHE A 187 -3.75 -10.61 1.60
C PHE A 187 -4.91 -9.65 1.30
N VAL A 188 -5.99 -10.13 0.68
CA VAL A 188 -7.18 -9.34 0.39
C VAL A 188 -8.17 -9.47 1.55
N PRO A 189 -8.52 -8.39 2.26
CA PRO A 189 -9.54 -8.46 3.31
C PRO A 189 -10.92 -8.65 2.66
N VAL A 190 -11.67 -9.63 3.15
CA VAL A 190 -12.97 -10.03 2.59
C VAL A 190 -14.12 -9.87 3.58
N ALA A 191 -13.84 -9.78 4.88
CA ALA A 191 -14.87 -9.44 5.87
C ALA A 191 -14.33 -8.75 7.11
N LYS A 192 -15.21 -7.99 7.76
CA LYS A 192 -15.05 -7.42 9.10
C LYS A 192 -16.14 -7.99 10.01
N LEU A 193 -15.78 -8.55 11.16
CA LEU A 193 -16.71 -9.02 12.18
C LEU A 193 -16.51 -8.21 13.45
N GLN A 194 -17.59 -7.64 14.00
CA GLN A 194 -17.53 -6.80 15.21
C GLN A 194 -18.91 -6.75 15.88
N GLY A 195 -18.97 -6.96 17.20
CA GLY A 195 -20.22 -6.80 17.96
C GLY A 195 -21.39 -7.66 17.45
N GLY A 196 -21.12 -8.87 16.98
CA GLY A 196 -22.13 -9.77 16.40
C GLY A 196 -22.60 -9.40 14.99
N LYS A 197 -22.04 -8.33 14.39
CA LYS A 197 -22.29 -7.93 13.00
C LYS A 197 -21.19 -8.47 12.09
N ALA A 198 -21.56 -8.77 10.86
CA ALA A 198 -20.66 -9.16 9.79
C ALA A 198 -20.80 -8.19 8.62
N TYR A 199 -19.67 -7.76 8.07
CA TYR A 199 -19.61 -6.89 6.90
C TYR A 199 -18.78 -7.56 5.83
N SER A 200 -19.33 -7.68 4.63
CA SER A 200 -18.60 -8.19 3.46
C SER A 200 -17.82 -7.05 2.82
N ILE A 201 -16.54 -7.27 2.56
CA ILE A 201 -15.65 -6.30 1.92
C ILE A 201 -15.45 -6.70 0.47
N ILE A 202 -15.66 -5.73 -0.43
CA ILE A 202 -15.48 -5.87 -1.86
C ILE A 202 -14.25 -5.04 -2.24
N SER A 203 -13.29 -5.71 -2.87
CA SER A 203 -12.04 -5.11 -3.33
C SER A 203 -12.00 -4.97 -4.85
N ASP A 204 -11.13 -4.09 -5.36
CA ASP A 204 -10.85 -3.94 -6.79
C ASP A 204 -10.04 -5.11 -7.39
N HIS A 205 -9.54 -4.94 -8.63
CA HIS A 205 -8.74 -5.96 -9.33
C HIS A 205 -7.40 -6.27 -8.66
N LEU A 206 -6.87 -5.36 -7.83
CA LEU A 206 -5.65 -5.53 -7.04
C LEU A 206 -5.92 -6.06 -5.63
N GLY A 207 -7.18 -6.21 -5.23
CA GLY A 207 -7.50 -6.57 -3.86
C GLY A 207 -7.55 -5.38 -2.89
N THR A 208 -7.50 -4.14 -3.39
CA THR A 208 -7.70 -2.91 -2.61
C THR A 208 -9.16 -2.79 -2.20
N PRO A 209 -9.50 -2.64 -0.90
CA PRO A 209 -10.89 -2.50 -0.47
C PRO A 209 -11.52 -1.21 -0.97
N ILE A 210 -12.69 -1.32 -1.60
CA ILE A 210 -13.40 -0.17 -2.20
C ILE A 210 -14.84 -0.01 -1.70
N LEU A 211 -15.45 -1.08 -1.17
CA LEU A 211 -16.84 -1.10 -0.73
C LEU A 211 -17.01 -2.11 0.40
N ALA A 212 -17.86 -1.81 1.38
CA ALA A 212 -18.31 -2.77 2.38
C ALA A 212 -19.83 -2.72 2.53
N VAL A 213 -20.43 -3.90 2.67
CA VAL A 213 -21.87 -4.08 2.85
C VAL A 213 -22.18 -4.82 4.14
N ASP A 214 -23.31 -4.52 4.76
CA ASP A 214 -23.80 -5.26 5.93
C ASP A 214 -24.49 -6.59 5.54
N SER A 215 -24.99 -7.30 6.55
CA SER A 215 -25.69 -8.59 6.38
C SER A 215 -27.01 -8.48 5.62
N GLU A 216 -27.58 -7.29 5.50
CA GLU A 216 -28.79 -7.02 4.72
C GLU A 216 -28.44 -6.64 3.26
N GLY A 217 -27.15 -6.54 2.93
CA GLY A 217 -26.68 -6.14 1.61
C GLY A 217 -26.75 -4.63 1.38
N ASN A 218 -26.88 -3.82 2.44
CA ASN A 218 -26.80 -2.37 2.34
C ASN A 218 -25.33 -1.92 2.32
N GLU A 219 -25.01 -0.96 1.47
CA GLU A 219 -23.73 -0.28 1.50
C GLU A 219 -23.56 0.51 2.81
N VAL A 220 -22.48 0.22 3.54
CA VAL A 220 -22.17 0.91 4.81
C VAL A 220 -20.88 1.71 4.75
N TRP A 221 -20.01 1.43 3.78
CA TRP A 221 -18.74 2.15 3.60
C TRP A 221 -18.24 2.00 2.17
N ASN A 222 -17.64 3.05 1.61
CA ASN A 222 -16.90 2.96 0.34
C ASN A 222 -15.73 3.94 0.34
N ARG A 223 -14.68 3.66 -0.46
CA ARG A 223 -13.50 4.52 -0.58
C ARG A 223 -12.97 4.54 -2.00
N GLN A 224 -12.43 5.71 -2.39
CA GLN A 224 -11.60 5.87 -3.58
C GLN A 224 -10.20 6.31 -3.18
N LEU A 225 -9.20 5.58 -3.66
CA LEU A 225 -7.80 5.97 -3.58
C LEU A 225 -7.36 6.65 -4.87
N ASP A 226 -6.31 7.46 -4.78
CA ASP A 226 -5.58 7.98 -5.92
C ASP A 226 -4.43 7.04 -6.34
N ILE A 227 -3.68 7.38 -7.40
CA ILE A 227 -2.55 6.55 -7.92
C ILE A 227 -1.39 6.39 -6.96
N TYR A 228 -1.37 7.17 -5.87
CA TYR A 228 -0.41 7.08 -4.77
C TYR A 228 -1.01 6.41 -3.53
N GLY A 229 -2.29 6.04 -3.54
CA GLY A 229 -2.98 5.45 -2.39
C GLY A 229 -3.54 6.46 -1.41
N ARG A 230 -3.61 7.76 -1.74
CA ARG A 230 -4.26 8.78 -0.89
C ARG A 230 -5.77 8.64 -0.97
N VAL A 231 -6.47 8.83 0.14
CA VAL A 231 -7.93 8.81 0.17
C VAL A 231 -8.49 10.06 -0.49
N ARG A 232 -9.14 9.92 -1.65
CA ARG A 232 -9.81 11.03 -2.37
C ARG A 232 -11.23 11.26 -1.89
N LYS A 233 -11.97 10.16 -1.75
CA LYS A 233 -13.37 10.14 -1.29
C LYS A 233 -13.54 8.96 -0.36
N GLU A 234 -14.24 9.17 0.74
CA GLU A 234 -14.67 8.11 1.64
C GLU A 234 -16.09 8.38 2.11
N TYR A 235 -16.90 7.32 2.08
CA TYR A 235 -18.25 7.30 2.60
C TYR A 235 -18.31 6.35 3.78
N LYS A 236 -19.03 6.76 4.83
CA LYS A 236 -19.36 5.92 5.98
C LYS A 236 -20.82 6.16 6.34
N HIS A 237 -21.62 5.11 6.38
CA HIS A 237 -23.02 5.20 6.74
C HIS A 237 -23.18 5.51 8.24
N ASN A 238 -24.17 6.34 8.59
CA ASN A 238 -24.39 6.81 9.97
C ASN A 238 -24.63 5.67 10.98
N SER A 239 -25.12 4.51 10.52
CA SER A 239 -25.34 3.31 11.36
C SER A 239 -24.06 2.73 11.97
N LEU A 240 -22.89 3.11 11.45
CA LEU A 240 -21.58 2.71 11.95
C LEU A 240 -21.07 3.61 13.09
N GLY A 241 -21.75 4.72 13.37
CA GLY A 241 -21.39 5.67 14.42
C GLY A 241 -20.07 6.42 14.18
N ASP A 242 -19.72 7.30 15.12
CA ASP A 242 -18.53 8.14 15.06
C ASP A 242 -17.33 7.45 15.75
N GLU A 243 -16.83 6.39 15.13
CA GLU A 243 -15.53 5.84 15.51
C GLU A 243 -14.40 6.77 15.06
N VAL A 244 -13.44 7.00 15.95
CA VAL A 244 -12.22 7.77 15.66
C VAL A 244 -11.31 7.01 14.68
N THR A 245 -11.43 5.68 14.61
CA THR A 245 -10.64 4.82 13.71
C THR A 245 -11.33 4.62 12.35
N PRO A 246 -10.56 4.45 11.26
CA PRO A 246 -11.12 4.13 9.95
C PRO A 246 -11.94 2.83 10.01
N PHE A 247 -13.07 2.79 9.32
CA PHE A 247 -13.93 1.61 9.34
C PHE A 247 -13.25 0.39 8.70
N VAL A 248 -12.58 0.60 7.56
CA VAL A 248 -11.66 -0.36 6.92
C VAL A 248 -10.28 0.32 6.83
N PRO A 249 -9.26 -0.14 7.58
CA PRO A 249 -7.97 0.53 7.65
C PRO A 249 -6.98 0.08 6.56
N PHE A 250 -7.40 -0.71 5.57
CA PHE A 250 -6.46 -1.24 4.56
C PHE A 250 -6.41 -0.37 3.29
N LEU A 251 -5.21 -0.24 2.71
CA LEU A 251 -4.99 0.36 1.38
C LEU A 251 -4.69 -0.76 0.37
N TYR A 252 -3.52 -0.74 -0.27
CA TYR A 252 -3.04 -1.86 -1.08
C TYR A 252 -2.79 -3.10 -0.21
N GLN A 253 -2.70 -4.29 -0.84
CA GLN A 253 -2.43 -5.54 -0.12
C GLN A 253 -1.18 -5.40 0.76
N GLY A 254 -1.29 -5.79 2.03
CA GLY A 254 -0.21 -5.68 3.04
C GLY A 254 -0.21 -4.38 3.85
N GLN A 255 -0.96 -3.36 3.43
CA GLN A 255 -0.90 -2.03 4.03
C GLN A 255 -2.04 -1.77 5.03
N TYR A 256 -1.68 -1.39 6.26
CA TYR A 256 -2.58 -0.87 7.29
C TYR A 256 -2.37 0.63 7.47
N TYR A 257 -3.38 1.44 7.19
CA TYR A 257 -3.32 2.91 7.23
C TYR A 257 -3.53 3.48 8.63
N ASP A 258 -2.51 4.15 9.14
CA ASP A 258 -2.55 4.94 10.36
C ASP A 258 -2.86 6.39 10.01
N PHE A 259 -4.16 6.72 9.92
CA PHE A 259 -4.67 8.06 9.58
C PHE A 259 -4.07 9.18 10.44
N GLU A 260 -3.56 8.86 11.63
CA GLU A 260 -3.03 9.84 12.55
C GLU A 260 -1.60 10.28 12.21
N THR A 261 -0.89 9.43 11.47
CA THR A 261 0.45 9.71 10.94
C THR A 261 0.44 9.95 9.44
N ASN A 262 -0.67 9.64 8.77
CA ASN A 262 -0.79 9.56 7.31
C ASN A 262 0.25 8.60 6.68
N LEU A 263 0.63 7.56 7.43
CA LEU A 263 1.49 6.48 6.95
C LEU A 263 0.69 5.19 6.90
N ALA A 264 1.07 4.29 6.01
CA ALA A 264 0.60 2.93 5.99
C ALA A 264 1.71 1.99 6.48
N TYR A 265 1.46 1.29 7.59
CA TYR A 265 2.28 0.18 8.04
C TYR A 265 2.23 -0.94 6.99
N ASN A 266 3.39 -1.30 6.44
CA ASN A 266 3.54 -2.32 5.42
C ASN A 266 4.64 -3.30 5.84
N ARG A 267 4.37 -4.01 6.93
CA ARG A 267 5.26 -5.00 7.57
C ARG A 267 6.65 -4.47 7.90
N TYR A 268 7.60 -4.59 6.97
CA TYR A 268 8.99 -4.20 7.22
C TYR A 268 9.27 -2.72 6.92
N ARG A 269 8.33 -2.01 6.30
CA ARG A 269 8.45 -0.58 5.99
C ARG A 269 7.16 0.18 6.27
N TYR A 270 7.26 1.51 6.26
CA TYR A 270 6.12 2.43 6.35
C TYR A 270 6.00 3.20 5.03
N TYR A 271 4.88 3.01 4.34
CA TYR A 271 4.56 3.69 3.09
C TYR A 271 3.91 5.04 3.38
N SER A 272 4.28 6.09 2.65
CA SER A 272 3.63 7.39 2.69
C SER A 272 2.82 7.59 1.42
N PRO A 273 1.47 7.53 1.49
CA PRO A 273 0.62 7.91 0.37
C PRO A 273 0.85 9.36 -0.09
N GLU A 274 1.29 10.25 0.81
CA GLU A 274 1.63 11.64 0.48
C GLU A 274 2.77 11.73 -0.53
N THR A 275 3.84 10.95 -0.34
CA THR A 275 5.02 11.00 -1.21
C THR A 275 5.01 9.94 -2.30
N GLY A 276 4.22 8.87 -2.15
CA GLY A 276 4.23 7.74 -3.08
C GLY A 276 5.34 6.72 -2.84
N GLY A 277 6.02 6.77 -1.70
CA GLY A 277 7.15 5.91 -1.38
C GLY A 277 7.25 5.56 0.11
N TYR A 278 8.19 4.69 0.43
CA TYR A 278 8.56 4.34 1.79
C TYR A 278 9.36 5.46 2.45
N ILE A 279 9.25 5.56 3.77
CA ILE A 279 10.02 6.52 4.58
C ILE A 279 11.35 5.93 5.11
N SER A 280 11.70 4.73 4.66
CA SER A 280 12.94 4.05 4.95
C SER A 280 13.44 3.32 3.71
N GLN A 281 14.76 3.15 3.63
CA GLN A 281 15.37 2.34 2.59
C GLN A 281 14.88 0.89 2.66
N ASP A 282 14.77 0.21 1.52
CA ASP A 282 14.54 -1.23 1.47
C ASP A 282 15.58 -2.00 2.32
N PRO A 283 15.16 -2.73 3.37
CA PRO A 283 16.06 -3.52 4.23
C PRO A 283 16.83 -4.59 3.47
N ILE A 284 16.26 -5.13 2.38
CA ILE A 284 16.93 -6.12 1.52
C ILE A 284 17.59 -5.47 0.30
N ARG A 285 17.58 -4.13 0.23
CA ARG A 285 18.22 -3.31 -0.81
C ARG A 285 17.75 -3.74 -2.21
N LEU A 286 18.69 -3.94 -3.13
CA LEU A 286 18.41 -4.30 -4.52
C LEU A 286 17.80 -5.72 -4.69
N ASN A 287 17.73 -6.52 -3.61
CA ASN A 287 17.10 -7.84 -3.67
C ASN A 287 15.56 -7.77 -3.79
N GLY A 288 14.95 -6.61 -3.53
CA GLY A 288 13.51 -6.39 -3.63
C GLY A 288 12.96 -6.28 -5.05
N ASN A 289 13.80 -6.44 -6.08
CA ASN A 289 13.45 -6.19 -7.48
C ASN A 289 12.93 -4.75 -7.70
N ASN A 290 13.40 -3.81 -6.86
CA ASN A 290 13.15 -2.39 -6.97
C ASN A 290 14.48 -1.64 -6.82
N PRO A 291 15.00 -1.03 -7.90
CA PRO A 291 16.24 -0.28 -7.89
C PRO A 291 16.10 1.06 -7.16
N THR A 292 14.87 1.59 -7.08
CA THR A 292 14.57 2.78 -6.30
C THR A 292 14.27 2.36 -4.86
N LEU A 293 15.28 2.46 -4.01
CA LEU A 293 15.26 1.87 -2.66
C LEU A 293 14.14 2.37 -1.74
N TYR A 294 13.51 3.51 -2.05
CA TYR A 294 12.38 4.08 -1.33
C TYR A 294 11.05 3.95 -2.09
N ALA A 295 11.03 3.44 -3.32
CA ALA A 295 9.78 3.35 -4.08
C ALA A 295 8.93 2.17 -3.60
N TYR A 296 7.61 2.30 -3.79
CA TYR A 296 6.66 1.20 -3.60
C TYR A 296 6.71 0.21 -4.76
N VAL A 297 6.16 0.59 -5.91
CA VAL A 297 6.12 -0.21 -7.14
C VAL A 297 6.26 0.69 -8.37
N PHE A 298 6.51 0.12 -9.54
CA PHE A 298 6.60 0.89 -10.78
C PHE A 298 5.23 1.26 -11.34
N ASP A 299 4.26 0.36 -11.23
CA ASP A 299 2.88 0.56 -11.68
C ASP A 299 1.91 0.08 -10.60
N SER A 300 1.34 1.04 -9.87
CA SER A 300 0.37 0.78 -8.80
C SER A 300 -0.97 0.24 -9.30
N ASN A 301 -1.18 0.11 -10.61
CA ASN A 301 -2.36 -0.54 -11.18
C ASN A 301 -2.21 -2.05 -11.39
N ILE A 302 -0.99 -2.59 -11.37
CA ILE A 302 -0.72 -4.01 -11.67
C ILE A 302 0.28 -4.67 -10.71
N GLN A 303 0.89 -3.90 -9.81
CA GLN A 303 1.88 -4.37 -8.85
C GLN A 303 1.49 -4.03 -7.43
N VAL A 304 1.97 -4.86 -6.50
CA VAL A 304 1.90 -4.65 -5.06
C VAL A 304 3.22 -5.03 -4.40
N ASP A 305 3.55 -4.44 -3.26
CA ASP A 305 4.61 -4.90 -2.35
C ASP A 305 3.97 -5.24 -1.00
N VAL A 306 3.64 -6.52 -0.83
CA VAL A 306 2.82 -7.03 0.29
C VAL A 306 3.56 -6.98 1.63
N PHE A 307 4.89 -7.05 1.60
CA PHE A 307 5.73 -7.09 2.80
C PHE A 307 6.52 -5.80 3.02
N GLY A 308 6.50 -4.89 2.06
CA GLY A 308 7.44 -3.78 2.05
C GLY A 308 8.86 -4.27 1.83
N LEU A 309 9.07 -5.24 0.94
CA LEU A 309 10.38 -5.79 0.60
C LEU A 309 10.52 -6.13 -0.88
N ASP A 310 9.47 -6.61 -1.56
CA ASP A 310 9.59 -7.08 -2.93
C ASP A 310 8.34 -6.81 -3.78
N ILE A 311 8.58 -6.39 -5.03
CA ILE A 311 7.51 -6.10 -5.98
C ILE A 311 6.92 -7.42 -6.50
N HIS A 312 5.60 -7.56 -6.37
CA HIS A 312 4.80 -8.62 -6.96
C HIS A 312 3.87 -8.10 -8.05
N HIS A 313 3.87 -8.77 -9.20
CA HIS A 313 2.91 -8.50 -10.26
C HIS A 313 1.62 -9.29 -10.01
N LEU A 314 0.49 -8.59 -9.99
CA LEU A 314 -0.83 -9.21 -9.99
C LEU A 314 -1.32 -9.38 -11.41
N ILE A 315 -0.85 -10.45 -12.07
CA ILE A 315 -1.38 -10.85 -13.38
C ILE A 315 -2.74 -11.54 -13.17
N PRO A 316 -3.83 -11.10 -13.82
CA PRO A 316 -5.11 -11.78 -13.74
C PRO A 316 -4.99 -13.27 -14.13
N ASN A 317 -5.51 -14.18 -13.31
CA ASN A 317 -5.40 -15.63 -13.53
C ASN A 317 -5.90 -16.09 -14.91
N ALA A 318 -6.86 -15.40 -15.52
CA ALA A 318 -7.33 -15.70 -16.87
C ALA A 318 -6.26 -15.40 -17.94
N VAL A 319 -5.52 -14.30 -17.78
CA VAL A 319 -4.39 -13.93 -18.66
C VAL A 319 -3.26 -14.94 -18.49
N PHE A 320 -2.92 -15.28 -17.24
CA PHE A 320 -1.96 -16.34 -16.92
C PHE A 320 -2.34 -17.67 -17.58
N ARG A 321 -3.60 -18.13 -17.43
CA ARG A 321 -4.06 -19.42 -17.96
C ARG A 321 -4.06 -19.45 -19.49
N ASN A 322 -4.52 -18.38 -20.14
CA ASN A 322 -4.61 -18.32 -21.60
C ASN A 322 -3.24 -18.20 -22.28
N ASN A 323 -2.24 -17.67 -21.58
CA ASN A 323 -0.89 -17.48 -22.12
C ASN A 323 0.15 -18.27 -21.34
N ARG A 324 -0.25 -19.35 -20.65
CA ARG A 324 0.61 -20.07 -19.70
C ARG A 324 1.91 -20.55 -20.33
N GLU A 325 1.84 -21.06 -21.56
CA GLU A 325 2.99 -21.58 -22.28
C GLU A 325 3.85 -20.45 -22.87
N LEU A 326 3.23 -19.36 -23.35
CA LEU A 326 3.95 -18.14 -23.76
C LEU A 326 4.75 -17.62 -22.57
N PHE A 327 4.09 -17.47 -21.43
CA PHE A 327 4.75 -17.02 -20.23
C PHE A 327 5.89 -17.96 -19.82
N LYS A 328 5.68 -19.28 -19.72
CA LYS A 328 6.77 -20.26 -19.45
C LYS A 328 7.91 -20.21 -20.47
N SER A 329 7.64 -19.77 -21.69
CA SER A 329 8.64 -19.62 -22.76
C SER A 329 9.39 -18.29 -22.73
N ILE A 330 8.90 -17.29 -21.96
CA ILE A 330 9.66 -16.08 -21.67
C ILE A 330 10.83 -16.49 -20.77
N GLU A 331 12.06 -16.34 -21.27
CA GLU A 331 13.27 -16.62 -20.52
C GLU A 331 13.28 -15.79 -19.22
N GLY A 332 13.19 -16.44 -18.06
CA GLY A 332 13.07 -15.80 -16.75
C GLY A 332 11.66 -15.72 -16.17
N TYR A 333 10.63 -16.26 -16.83
CA TYR A 333 9.29 -16.32 -16.26
C TYR A 333 9.16 -17.37 -15.16
N ILE A 334 8.64 -16.94 -14.00
CA ILE A 334 8.37 -17.80 -12.85
C ILE A 334 6.85 -17.88 -12.63
N GLN A 335 6.29 -19.08 -12.76
CA GLN A 335 4.93 -19.39 -12.30
C GLN A 335 4.86 -19.16 -10.77
N ASN A 336 3.98 -18.27 -10.32
CA ASN A 336 3.70 -17.95 -8.91
C ASN A 336 3.94 -19.13 -7.94
N VAL A 337 5.06 -19.09 -7.21
CA VAL A 337 5.14 -19.07 -5.74
C VAL A 337 6.48 -18.40 -5.41
N SER A 338 6.48 -17.13 -5.01
CA SER A 338 7.69 -16.55 -4.40
C SER A 338 8.02 -17.38 -3.15
N LYS A 339 9.18 -18.04 -3.15
CA LYS A 339 9.86 -18.45 -1.91
C LYS A 339 10.80 -17.34 -1.40
N LYS A 340 10.84 -16.17 -2.08
CA LYS A 340 11.67 -15.01 -1.70
C LYS A 340 11.02 -14.20 -0.58
N ALA A 341 9.69 -14.12 -0.56
CA ALA A 341 8.89 -13.63 0.55
C ALA A 341 8.56 -14.78 1.51
N GLN A 342 9.60 -15.41 2.06
CA GLN A 342 9.46 -16.16 3.30
C GLN A 342 9.71 -15.19 4.46
N ASP A 343 8.97 -15.38 5.55
CA ASP A 343 9.29 -14.74 6.82
C ASP A 343 10.76 -15.04 7.17
N LYS A 344 11.66 -14.06 6.97
CA LYS A 344 13.11 -14.22 7.17
C LYS A 344 13.49 -14.03 8.64
N THR A 345 12.69 -14.57 9.56
CA THR A 345 12.83 -14.32 11.00
C THR A 345 13.93 -15.10 11.70
N ASN A 346 14.79 -15.80 10.95
CA ASN A 346 16.03 -16.36 11.51
C ASN A 346 17.24 -15.89 10.68
N LEU A 347 17.97 -14.92 11.23
CA LEU A 347 19.24 -14.37 10.72
C LEU A 347 20.43 -15.35 10.84
N LEU A 348 20.22 -16.65 10.65
CA LEU A 348 21.29 -17.64 10.61
C LEU A 348 20.99 -18.64 9.50
N ASP A 349 21.99 -18.83 8.64
CA ASP A 349 22.12 -19.92 7.66
C ASP A 349 21.26 -19.84 6.37
N LEU A 350 21.87 -19.40 5.25
CA LEU A 350 22.49 -20.35 4.29
C LEU A 350 22.96 -19.70 2.98
N ASP A 351 24.02 -20.33 2.48
CA ASP A 351 24.79 -20.03 1.29
C ASP A 351 24.03 -20.13 -0.05
N LYS A 352 24.38 -19.16 -0.90
CA LYS A 352 24.33 -19.07 -2.38
C LYS A 352 23.08 -18.51 -3.09
N PRO A 353 23.25 -17.53 -4.01
CA PRO A 353 22.17 -16.67 -4.54
C PRO A 353 21.78 -16.99 -6.00
N PHE A 354 20.60 -16.53 -6.48
CA PHE A 354 20.52 -15.69 -7.71
C PHE A 354 19.13 -15.03 -7.99
N HIS A 355 19.17 -14.06 -8.91
CA HIS A 355 18.42 -12.81 -9.10
C HIS A 355 17.15 -12.83 -9.98
N GLY A 356 16.57 -11.64 -10.18
CA GLY A 356 16.07 -11.18 -11.48
C GLY A 356 16.04 -9.63 -11.54
N ASN A 357 16.97 -9.02 -12.28
CA ASN A 357 16.89 -7.70 -12.92
C ASN A 357 16.96 -7.98 -14.43
N HIS A 358 16.38 -7.14 -15.29
CA HIS A 358 16.66 -7.20 -16.72
C HIS A 358 18.15 -6.87 -16.95
N PRO A 359 18.93 -7.68 -17.70
CA PRO A 359 20.37 -7.47 -17.90
C PRO A 359 20.72 -6.04 -18.34
N LYS A 360 19.97 -5.47 -19.29
CA LYS A 360 20.21 -4.09 -19.77
C LYS A 360 19.92 -2.98 -18.76
N TYR A 361 19.14 -3.26 -17.70
CA TYR A 361 18.85 -2.25 -16.67
C TYR A 361 19.99 -2.16 -15.65
N ASN A 362 20.65 -3.28 -15.35
CA ASN A 362 21.87 -3.28 -14.54
C ASN A 362 23.01 -2.56 -15.24
N ASP A 363 23.21 -2.83 -16.54
CA ASP A 363 24.24 -2.15 -17.35
C ASP A 363 24.01 -0.63 -17.39
N TYR A 364 22.75 -0.19 -17.53
CA TYR A 364 22.37 1.22 -17.53
C TYR A 364 22.59 1.91 -16.16
N VAL A 365 22.26 1.23 -15.07
CA VAL A 365 22.46 1.75 -13.70
C VAL A 365 23.94 1.76 -13.33
N GLU A 366 24.73 0.77 -13.75
CA GLU A 366 26.20 0.77 -13.59
C GLU A 366 26.88 1.90 -14.39
N GLU A 367 26.40 2.22 -15.60
CA GLU A 367 26.90 3.36 -16.39
C GLU A 367 26.55 4.73 -15.78
N GLU A 368 25.39 4.88 -15.14
CA GLU A 368 24.97 6.15 -14.52
C GLU A 368 25.50 6.34 -13.08
N ILE A 369 25.96 5.28 -12.40
CA ILE A 369 26.60 5.38 -11.08
C ILE A 369 28.11 5.66 -11.19
N ASN A 370 28.74 5.21 -12.27
CA ASN A 370 30.19 5.34 -12.47
C ASN A 370 30.60 6.56 -13.31
N ASN A 371 29.64 7.38 -13.74
CA ASN A 371 29.82 8.70 -14.35
C ASN A 371 29.20 9.78 -13.47
#